data_AF-A0A847YU47-F1
#
_entry.id   AF-A0A847YU47-F1
#
_cell.length_a   1.000
_cell.length_b   1.000
_cell.length_c   1.000
_cell.angle_alpha   90.00
_cell.angle_beta   90.00
_cell.angle_gamma   90.00
#
_symmetry.space_group_name_H-M   'P 1'
#
loop_
_entity.id
_entity.type
_entity.pdbx_description
1 polymer ?
#
loop_
_entity_poly.entity_id
_entity_poly.type
_entity_poly.pdbx_seq_one_letter_code
_entity_poly.pdbx_strand_id
1 'polypeptide(L)'
;MMMPDPRIPGAPPPGAPPPRIGMASLAGQEVDGPVGKRVVTPEKAAAMHQLAQAAREAATAPPNSPALPEVPQKEEKEANPLQDELEKDDFYDSLKDRMVGGLAGIHDLELAMAMAFLDSKERRKKIESRLQPIDPNSRVLKGEFRQVVPLWGPDAPEVEFRSLNGRDQFAISYMMTGGEMAQLGNVANNFLLVAAGVVRIGEDRLPEFPQKGTDEDRRRVLKERLDRILVYPYEMIWDMYVNHLWFQARIRLALYGKDSPFRSMAAK
;
A
#
# COMPACT_ATOMS: atom_id res chain seq x y z
N MET A 1 32.03 4.19 66.01
CA MET A 1 31.00 3.21 65.66
C MET A 1 30.57 3.48 64.23
N MET A 2 31.08 2.69 63.28
CA MET A 2 30.69 2.74 61.87
C MET A 2 29.71 1.60 61.60
N MET A 3 28.54 1.94 61.05
CA MET A 3 27.53 0.97 60.59
C MET A 3 27.99 0.33 59.27
N PRO A 4 27.77 -0.97 59.05
CA PRO A 4 28.04 -1.62 57.77
C PRO A 4 26.92 -1.40 56.76
N ASP A 5 27.34 -1.29 55.50
CA ASP A 5 26.58 -1.07 54.27
C ASP A 5 25.84 -2.35 53.80
N PRO A 6 24.53 -2.33 53.50
CA PRO A 6 23.79 -3.53 53.08
C PRO A 6 23.97 -3.80 51.58
N ARG A 7 24.79 -4.82 51.26
CA ARG A 7 24.96 -5.32 49.88
C ARG A 7 23.73 -6.14 49.43
N ILE A 8 23.18 -5.75 48.29
CA ILE A 8 22.12 -6.44 47.54
C ILE A 8 22.69 -7.76 46.95
N PRO A 9 22.12 -8.94 47.26
CA PRO A 9 22.50 -10.19 46.61
C PRO A 9 21.71 -10.40 45.31
N GLY A 10 22.39 -10.53 44.17
CA GLY A 10 21.73 -11.07 42.97
C GLY A 10 22.19 -10.61 41.57
N ALA A 11 23.26 -9.85 41.41
CA ALA A 11 23.76 -9.53 40.07
C ALA A 11 24.72 -10.63 39.57
N PRO A 12 24.43 -11.34 38.45
CA PRO A 12 25.36 -12.29 37.87
C PRO A 12 26.55 -11.55 37.22
N PRO A 13 27.76 -12.13 37.25
CA PRO A 13 28.96 -11.50 36.71
C PRO A 13 28.87 -11.34 35.18
N PRO A 14 29.44 -10.26 34.62
CA PRO A 14 29.50 -10.06 33.17
C PRO A 14 30.51 -11.06 32.57
N GLY A 15 30.04 -11.92 31.66
CA GLY A 15 30.92 -12.82 30.88
C GLY A 15 30.43 -14.25 30.66
N ALA A 16 29.25 -14.65 31.14
CA ALA A 16 28.72 -15.99 30.85
C ALA A 16 28.13 -16.07 29.42
N PRO A 17 28.53 -17.06 28.60
CA PRO A 17 27.87 -17.32 27.32
C PRO A 17 26.42 -17.78 27.55
N PRO A 18 25.48 -17.46 26.63
CA PRO A 18 24.09 -17.81 26.80
C PRO A 18 23.90 -19.34 26.85
N PRO A 19 22.96 -19.86 27.66
CA PRO A 19 22.69 -21.28 27.72
C PRO A 19 22.19 -21.78 26.35
N ARG A 20 22.82 -22.84 25.85
CA ARG A 20 22.34 -23.58 24.68
C ARG A 20 21.02 -24.27 25.05
N ILE A 21 19.92 -23.77 24.51
CA ILE A 21 18.62 -24.44 24.57
C ILE A 21 18.74 -25.69 23.69
N GLY A 22 18.77 -26.86 24.32
CA GLY A 22 18.68 -28.14 23.63
C GLY A 22 17.29 -28.30 23.01
N MET A 23 17.25 -28.58 21.71
CA MET A 23 16.02 -28.99 21.02
C MET A 23 15.61 -30.38 21.54
N ALA A 24 14.73 -30.39 22.54
CA ALA A 24 13.99 -31.58 22.91
C ALA A 24 12.81 -31.76 21.95
N SER A 25 12.90 -32.86 21.22
CA SER A 25 11.85 -33.50 20.43
C SER A 25 10.48 -33.46 21.11
N LEU A 26 9.49 -32.85 20.45
CA LEU A 26 8.07 -33.08 20.71
C LEU A 26 7.49 -33.79 19.48
N ALA A 27 7.63 -35.11 19.51
CA ALA A 27 6.80 -36.02 18.75
C ALA A 27 5.50 -36.26 19.54
N GLY A 28 4.36 -36.23 18.82
CA GLY A 28 3.14 -36.90 19.26
C GLY A 28 2.14 -36.05 20.03
N GLN A 29 1.26 -35.36 19.30
CA GLN A 29 -0.12 -35.21 19.74
C GLN A 29 -1.03 -35.25 18.51
N GLU A 30 -1.54 -36.46 18.23
CA GLU A 30 -2.63 -36.68 17.29
C GLU A 30 -3.87 -35.96 17.82
N VAL A 31 -4.43 -35.07 16.99
CA VAL A 31 -5.75 -34.49 17.23
C VAL A 31 -6.65 -35.06 16.13
N ASP A 32 -7.43 -36.07 16.50
CA ASP A 32 -8.52 -36.59 15.69
C ASP A 32 -9.60 -35.51 15.53
N GLY A 33 -9.82 -35.08 14.30
CA GLY A 33 -10.93 -34.21 13.89
C GLY A 33 -11.46 -34.66 12.53
N PRO A 34 -12.79 -34.73 12.31
CA PRO A 34 -13.34 -35.32 11.11
C PRO A 34 -13.19 -34.36 9.92
N VAL A 35 -12.24 -34.66 9.03
CA VAL A 35 -12.14 -34.02 7.71
C VAL A 35 -13.28 -34.53 6.83
N GLY A 36 -14.33 -33.73 6.71
CA GLY A 36 -15.43 -33.96 5.78
C GLY A 36 -14.94 -33.94 4.34
N LYS A 37 -14.71 -35.12 3.74
CA LYS A 37 -14.54 -35.27 2.30
C LYS A 37 -15.82 -34.79 1.60
N ARG A 38 -15.77 -33.63 0.92
CA ARG A 38 -16.82 -33.23 -0.02
C ARG A 38 -16.83 -34.20 -1.19
N VAL A 39 -17.70 -35.18 -1.14
CA VAL A 39 -18.05 -36.04 -2.27
C VAL A 39 -18.83 -35.17 -3.27
N VAL A 40 -18.19 -34.83 -4.38
CA VAL A 40 -18.89 -34.20 -5.51
C VAL A 40 -19.78 -35.28 -6.12
N THR A 41 -21.10 -35.07 -6.07
CA THR A 41 -22.04 -36.03 -6.64
C THR A 41 -21.92 -36.02 -8.18
N PRO A 42 -22.16 -37.17 -8.84
CA PRO A 42 -22.07 -37.29 -10.30
C PRO A 42 -22.92 -36.27 -11.05
N GLU A 43 -24.08 -35.89 -10.51
CA GLU A 43 -24.95 -34.85 -11.07
C GLU A 43 -24.29 -33.47 -11.13
N LYS A 44 -23.49 -33.12 -10.10
CA LYS A 44 -22.84 -31.81 -10.03
C LYS A 44 -21.64 -31.72 -10.98
N ALA A 45 -20.98 -32.85 -11.22
CA ALA A 45 -19.94 -32.96 -12.24
C ALA A 45 -20.54 -32.89 -13.67
N ALA A 46 -21.69 -33.50 -13.91
CA ALA A 46 -22.40 -33.43 -15.19
C ALA A 46 -22.88 -32.00 -15.51
N ALA A 47 -23.43 -31.29 -14.52
CA ALA A 47 -23.88 -29.90 -14.69
C ALA A 47 -22.71 -28.95 -15.03
N MET A 48 -21.55 -29.12 -14.38
CA MET A 48 -20.35 -28.35 -14.72
C MET A 48 -19.83 -28.64 -16.14
N HIS A 49 -19.94 -29.88 -16.59
CA HIS A 49 -19.49 -30.26 -17.93
C HIS A 49 -20.43 -29.72 -19.02
N GLN A 50 -21.74 -29.68 -18.78
CA GLN A 50 -22.72 -29.06 -19.68
C GLN A 50 -22.53 -27.54 -19.78
N LEU A 51 -22.25 -26.87 -18.67
CA LEU A 51 -21.98 -25.43 -18.65
C LEU A 51 -20.71 -25.08 -19.45
N ALA A 52 -19.66 -25.91 -19.33
CA ALA A 52 -18.42 -25.73 -20.07
C ALA A 52 -18.57 -25.98 -21.58
N GLN A 53 -19.45 -26.91 -21.98
CA GLN A 53 -19.77 -27.13 -23.40
C GLN A 53 -20.59 -25.99 -23.99
N ALA A 54 -21.62 -25.51 -23.30
CA ALA A 54 -22.42 -24.37 -23.76
C ALA A 54 -21.58 -23.09 -23.95
N ALA A 55 -20.63 -22.83 -23.05
CA ALA A 55 -19.72 -21.69 -23.16
C ALA A 55 -18.77 -21.79 -24.38
N ARG A 56 -18.35 -23.00 -24.75
CA ARG A 56 -17.50 -23.22 -25.93
C ARG A 56 -18.27 -23.08 -27.23
N GLU A 57 -19.51 -23.56 -27.28
CA GLU A 57 -20.36 -23.42 -28.47
C GLU A 57 -20.73 -21.95 -28.73
N ALA A 58 -20.99 -21.16 -27.70
CA ALA A 58 -21.23 -19.73 -27.81
C ALA A 58 -20.01 -18.94 -28.31
N ALA A 59 -18.79 -19.40 -28.01
CA ALA A 59 -17.55 -18.75 -28.45
C ALA A 59 -17.18 -19.09 -29.90
N THR A 60 -17.72 -20.16 -30.48
CA THR A 60 -17.45 -20.60 -31.86
C THR A 60 -18.52 -20.19 -32.87
N ALA A 61 -19.60 -19.55 -32.44
CA ALA A 61 -20.64 -19.06 -33.36
C ALA A 61 -20.14 -17.81 -34.12
N PRO A 62 -20.16 -17.81 -35.48
CA PRO A 62 -19.76 -16.64 -36.25
C PRO A 62 -20.79 -15.50 -36.09
N PRO A 63 -20.34 -14.23 -36.06
CA PRO A 63 -21.24 -13.09 -35.86
C PRO A 63 -22.04 -12.84 -37.14
N ASN A 64 -23.32 -13.21 -37.12
CA ASN A 64 -24.30 -12.68 -38.06
C ASN A 64 -24.80 -11.33 -37.52
N SER A 65 -24.16 -10.24 -37.95
CA SER A 65 -24.68 -8.89 -37.74
C SER A 65 -25.50 -8.46 -38.95
N PRO A 66 -26.79 -8.07 -38.79
CA PRO A 66 -27.52 -7.37 -39.82
C PRO A 66 -26.98 -5.93 -39.95
N ALA A 67 -26.79 -5.48 -41.18
CA ALA A 67 -26.33 -4.13 -41.49
C ALA A 67 -27.37 -3.08 -41.03
N LEU A 68 -26.92 -2.12 -40.22
CA LEU A 68 -27.69 -0.91 -39.88
C LEU A 68 -27.32 0.21 -40.86
N PRO A 69 -28.28 1.09 -41.22
CA PRO A 69 -28.09 2.14 -42.22
C PRO A 69 -27.22 3.29 -41.68
N GLU A 70 -26.37 3.82 -42.56
CA GLU A 70 -25.48 4.94 -42.30
C GLU A 70 -26.28 6.23 -42.01
N VAL A 71 -26.06 6.81 -40.83
CA VAL A 71 -26.50 8.15 -40.46
C VAL A 71 -25.33 9.11 -40.71
N PRO A 72 -25.51 10.25 -41.42
CA PRO A 72 -24.41 11.18 -41.66
C PRO A 72 -24.03 11.88 -40.35
N GLN A 73 -22.81 11.66 -39.87
CA GLN A 73 -22.23 12.43 -38.78
C GLN A 73 -21.81 13.80 -39.30
N LYS A 74 -22.50 14.84 -38.82
CA LYS A 74 -22.06 16.23 -38.90
C LYS A 74 -21.12 16.45 -37.71
N GLU A 75 -19.83 16.66 -37.97
CA GLU A 75 -18.85 17.03 -36.95
C GLU A 75 -19.14 18.45 -36.45
N GLU A 76 -19.76 18.55 -35.28
CA GLU A 76 -19.73 19.76 -34.45
C GLU A 76 -18.69 19.49 -33.34
N LYS A 77 -17.47 19.99 -33.54
CA LYS A 77 -16.48 20.11 -32.47
C LYS A 77 -16.93 21.21 -31.53
N GLU A 78 -17.72 20.86 -30.51
CA GLU A 78 -17.82 21.66 -29.30
C GLU A 78 -16.43 21.66 -28.64
N ALA A 79 -15.73 22.79 -28.75
CA ALA A 79 -14.55 23.05 -27.94
C ALA A 79 -15.00 23.07 -26.47
N ASN A 80 -14.59 22.05 -25.71
CA ASN A 80 -14.84 21.97 -24.28
C ASN A 80 -13.83 22.88 -23.57
N PRO A 81 -14.23 24.07 -23.08
CA PRO A 81 -13.29 25.06 -22.54
C PRO A 81 -12.62 24.60 -21.23
N LEU A 82 -13.10 23.51 -20.63
CA LEU A 82 -12.47 22.86 -19.47
C LEU A 82 -11.20 22.07 -19.81
N GLN A 83 -11.01 21.63 -21.07
CA GLN A 83 -9.80 20.90 -21.45
C GLN A 83 -8.60 21.85 -21.66
N ASP A 84 -8.84 23.05 -22.19
CA ASP A 84 -7.77 24.02 -22.50
C ASP A 84 -7.23 24.76 -21.25
N GLU A 85 -7.98 24.81 -20.14
CA GLU A 85 -7.50 25.41 -18.87
C GLU A 85 -6.69 24.41 -18.01
N LEU A 86 -6.71 23.12 -18.32
CA LEU A 86 -5.97 22.11 -17.56
C LEU A 86 -4.47 22.08 -17.89
N GLU A 87 -4.06 22.62 -19.05
CA GLU A 87 -2.71 22.55 -19.62
C GLU A 87 -1.72 23.65 -19.17
N LYS A 88 -2.06 24.53 -18.22
CA LYS A 88 -1.18 25.66 -17.82
C LYS A 88 -0.65 25.57 -16.39
N ASP A 89 0.03 24.48 -16.05
CA ASP A 89 0.88 24.42 -14.84
C ASP A 89 2.26 23.86 -15.21
N ASP A 90 3.27 24.74 -15.24
CA ASP A 90 4.68 24.43 -15.57
C ASP A 90 5.26 23.24 -14.77
N PHE A 91 4.68 22.96 -13.59
CA PHE A 91 5.07 21.81 -12.78
C PHE A 91 4.75 20.47 -13.46
N TYR A 92 3.56 20.34 -14.05
CA TYR A 92 3.10 19.11 -14.70
C TYR A 92 3.84 18.85 -16.01
N ASP A 93 4.07 19.88 -16.82
CA ASP A 93 4.88 19.76 -18.03
C ASP A 93 6.33 19.44 -17.69
N SER A 94 6.90 20.04 -16.62
CA SER A 94 8.25 19.69 -16.17
C SER A 94 8.38 18.25 -15.63
N LEU A 95 7.31 17.70 -15.04
CA LEU A 95 7.27 16.32 -14.58
C LEU A 95 7.11 15.35 -15.77
N LYS A 96 6.27 15.72 -16.75
CA LYS A 96 6.04 14.99 -18.00
C LYS A 96 7.30 14.96 -18.87
N ASP A 97 8.00 16.08 -19.00
CA ASP A 97 9.30 16.17 -19.69
C ASP A 97 10.37 15.32 -19.00
N ARG A 98 10.38 15.26 -17.66
CA ARG A 98 11.27 14.37 -16.90
C ARG A 98 10.95 12.88 -17.10
N MET A 99 9.68 12.54 -17.30
CA MET A 99 9.26 11.17 -17.59
C MET A 99 9.61 10.71 -19.01
N VAL A 100 9.44 11.60 -19.99
CA VAL A 100 9.74 11.31 -21.40
C VAL A 100 11.26 11.23 -21.66
N GLY A 101 12.07 11.89 -20.83
CA GLY A 101 13.54 11.92 -20.92
C GLY A 101 14.30 10.62 -20.55
N GLY A 102 13.62 9.48 -20.36
CA GLY A 102 14.27 8.15 -20.29
C GLY A 102 15.06 7.83 -19.01
N LEU A 103 15.02 8.71 -18.00
CA LEU A 103 15.66 8.55 -16.69
C LEU A 103 14.65 8.40 -15.54
N ALA A 104 13.40 8.13 -15.86
CA ALA A 104 12.35 7.89 -14.89
C ALA A 104 12.55 6.51 -14.26
N GLY A 105 13.12 6.47 -13.06
CA GLY A 105 13.07 5.28 -12.22
C GLY A 105 11.61 4.92 -11.92
N ILE A 106 11.37 3.69 -11.45
CA ILE A 106 10.05 3.17 -11.03
C ILE A 106 9.27 4.19 -10.16
N HIS A 107 10.00 5.03 -9.41
CA HIS A 107 9.44 6.07 -8.53
C HIS A 107 8.81 7.29 -9.22
N ASP A 108 9.28 7.68 -10.42
CA ASP A 108 8.67 8.78 -11.18
C ASP A 108 7.36 8.31 -11.84
N LEU A 109 7.29 7.03 -12.20
CA LEU A 109 6.06 6.38 -12.66
C LEU A 109 5.01 6.28 -11.54
N GLU A 110 5.40 5.85 -10.34
CA GLU A 110 4.50 5.80 -9.17
C GLU A 110 3.93 7.19 -8.83
N LEU A 111 4.76 8.23 -8.90
CA LEU A 111 4.33 9.61 -8.67
C LEU A 111 3.38 10.08 -9.78
N ALA A 112 3.71 9.83 -11.04
CA ALA A 112 2.86 10.20 -12.16
C ALA A 112 1.52 9.47 -12.15
N MET A 113 1.51 8.18 -11.80
CA MET A 113 0.29 7.41 -11.59
C MET A 113 -0.53 8.02 -10.46
N ALA A 114 0.05 8.27 -9.27
CA ALA A 114 -0.68 8.91 -8.17
C ALA A 114 -1.20 10.31 -8.54
N MET A 115 -0.47 11.06 -9.35
CA MET A 115 -0.88 12.38 -9.84
C MET A 115 -1.96 12.33 -10.92
N ALA A 116 -1.97 11.29 -11.75
CA ALA A 116 -3.03 11.04 -12.73
C ALA A 116 -4.32 10.52 -12.06
N PHE A 117 -4.22 9.70 -11.00
CA PHE A 117 -5.40 9.13 -10.32
C PHE A 117 -6.06 10.08 -9.30
N LEU A 118 -5.36 11.12 -8.83
CA LEU A 118 -5.99 12.26 -8.14
C LEU A 118 -6.66 13.18 -9.17
N ASP A 119 -7.61 12.62 -9.91
CA ASP A 119 -8.05 13.03 -11.25
C ASP A 119 -8.93 14.30 -11.28
N SER A 120 -8.97 15.07 -10.19
CA SER A 120 -9.38 16.48 -10.29
C SER A 120 -8.45 17.37 -9.48
N LYS A 121 -7.90 18.39 -10.15
CA LYS A 121 -7.14 19.48 -9.50
C LYS A 121 -7.92 20.04 -8.30
N GLU A 122 -9.25 20.08 -8.39
CA GLU A 122 -10.14 20.47 -7.29
C GLU A 122 -10.08 19.54 -6.08
N ARG A 123 -10.14 18.22 -6.29
CA ARG A 123 -10.01 17.22 -5.22
C ARG A 123 -8.66 17.36 -4.52
N ARG A 124 -7.57 17.52 -5.28
CA ARG A 124 -6.24 17.76 -4.71
C ARG A 124 -6.21 19.06 -3.90
N LYS A 125 -6.68 20.18 -4.45
CA LYS A 125 -6.72 21.47 -3.74
C LYS A 125 -7.51 21.39 -2.43
N LYS A 126 -8.64 20.68 -2.42
CA LYS A 126 -9.47 20.47 -1.21
C LYS A 126 -8.77 19.60 -0.15
N ILE A 127 -8.03 18.58 -0.58
CA ILE A 127 -7.23 17.76 0.33
C ILE A 127 -6.06 18.59 0.88
N GLU A 128 -5.32 19.28 0.01
CA GLU A 128 -4.15 20.09 0.38
C GLU A 128 -4.49 21.25 1.31
N SER A 129 -5.65 21.91 1.14
CA SER A 129 -6.07 23.00 2.03
C SER A 129 -6.34 22.53 3.47
N ARG A 130 -6.60 21.24 3.68
CA ARG A 130 -6.81 20.63 5.00
C ARG A 130 -5.53 20.09 5.63
N LEU A 131 -4.43 20.04 4.87
CA LEU A 131 -3.22 19.34 5.29
C LEU A 131 -2.18 20.26 5.89
N GLN A 132 -1.63 19.82 7.01
CA GLN A 132 -0.49 20.48 7.63
C GLN A 132 0.76 20.30 6.75
N PRO A 133 1.64 21.32 6.68
CA PRO A 133 2.96 21.19 6.08
C PRO A 133 3.74 20.04 6.71
N ILE A 134 4.55 19.35 5.90
CA ILE A 134 5.44 18.31 6.42
C ILE A 134 6.60 18.97 7.14
N ASP A 135 6.70 18.75 8.45
CA ASP A 135 7.85 19.18 9.25
C ASP A 135 9.04 18.21 9.06
N PRO A 136 10.16 18.64 8.43
CA PRO A 136 11.32 17.79 8.22
C PRO A 136 11.92 17.23 9.53
N ASN A 137 11.77 17.94 10.65
CA ASN A 137 12.33 17.53 11.95
C ASN A 137 11.58 16.35 12.56
N SER A 138 10.31 16.15 12.19
CA SER A 138 9.49 15.07 12.75
C SER A 138 10.10 13.69 12.54
N ARG A 139 10.79 13.44 11.43
CA ARG A 139 11.47 12.16 11.16
C ARG A 139 12.69 11.94 12.05
N VAL A 140 13.43 12.99 12.39
CA VAL A 140 14.59 12.88 13.29
C VAL A 140 14.13 12.49 14.70
N LEU A 141 13.02 13.07 15.16
CA LEU A 141 12.51 12.84 16.52
C LEU A 141 11.70 11.55 16.65
N LYS A 142 10.88 11.21 15.65
CA LYS A 142 9.89 10.12 15.72
C LYS A 142 10.27 8.89 14.88
N GLY A 143 11.33 8.97 14.07
CA GLY A 143 11.76 7.91 13.16
C GLY A 143 10.94 7.80 11.87
N GLU A 144 9.81 8.49 11.78
CA GLU A 144 8.89 8.47 10.65
C GLU A 144 8.07 9.76 10.55
N PHE A 145 7.57 10.06 9.36
CA PHE A 145 6.55 11.08 9.16
C PHE A 145 5.17 10.46 9.33
N ARG A 146 4.23 11.23 9.89
CA ARG A 146 2.81 10.88 9.90
C ARG A 146 1.96 12.06 9.42
N GLN A 147 0.88 11.77 8.71
CA GLN A 147 -0.05 12.78 8.23
C GLN A 147 -1.46 12.20 8.13
N VAL A 148 -2.44 12.92 8.66
CA VAL A 148 -3.86 12.60 8.50
C VAL A 148 -4.34 13.19 7.18
N VAL A 149 -4.91 12.37 6.31
CA VAL A 149 -5.42 12.73 4.99
C VAL A 149 -6.90 12.31 4.92
N PRO A 150 -7.82 13.24 4.60
CA PRO A 150 -9.22 12.89 4.41
C PRO A 150 -9.37 12.04 3.14
N LEU A 151 -10.15 10.95 3.22
CA LEU A 151 -10.63 10.28 2.01
C LEU A 151 -11.71 11.13 1.33
N TRP A 152 -12.05 10.77 0.09
CA TRP A 152 -13.04 11.53 -0.68
C TRP A 152 -14.46 11.15 -0.32
N GLY A 153 -15.28 12.16 0.00
CA GLY A 153 -16.69 12.03 0.36
C GLY A 153 -17.02 12.86 1.59
N PRO A 154 -18.27 13.34 1.74
CA PRO A 154 -18.69 14.15 2.89
C PRO A 154 -18.54 13.39 4.21
N ASP A 155 -18.79 12.08 4.19
CA ASP A 155 -18.74 11.19 5.36
C ASP A 155 -17.54 10.22 5.31
N ALA A 156 -16.57 10.49 4.44
CA ALA A 156 -15.43 9.62 4.28
C ALA A 156 -14.48 9.76 5.48
N PRO A 157 -13.97 8.64 6.03
CA PRO A 157 -13.12 8.70 7.20
C PRO A 157 -11.78 9.36 6.87
N GLU A 158 -11.17 9.97 7.89
CA GLU A 158 -9.80 10.44 7.80
C GLU A 158 -8.83 9.26 7.99
N VAL A 159 -7.77 9.22 7.18
CA VAL A 159 -6.75 8.17 7.23
C VAL A 159 -5.43 8.76 7.66
N GLU A 160 -4.84 8.23 8.71
CA GLU A 160 -3.50 8.60 9.13
C GLU A 160 -2.48 7.72 8.41
N PHE A 161 -1.59 8.32 7.62
CA PHE A 161 -0.51 7.64 6.93
C PHE A 161 0.82 7.78 7.68
N ARG A 162 1.71 6.80 7.52
CA ARG A 162 3.11 6.80 7.97
C ARG A 162 4.09 6.65 6.80
N SER A 163 5.26 7.27 6.92
CA SER A 163 6.36 7.04 5.98
C SER A 163 6.90 5.63 6.12
N LEU A 164 7.16 4.95 5.01
CA LEU A 164 7.77 3.61 5.06
C LEU A 164 9.28 3.72 5.23
N ASN A 165 9.85 2.79 6.01
CA ASN A 165 11.30 2.62 6.11
C ASN A 165 11.79 1.39 5.33
N GLY A 166 13.11 1.17 5.28
CA GLY A 166 13.69 0.06 4.54
C GLY A 166 13.24 -1.32 5.03
N ARG A 167 12.95 -1.48 6.33
CA ARG A 167 12.45 -2.74 6.90
C ARG A 167 11.00 -3.01 6.49
N ASP A 168 10.19 -1.97 6.40
CA ASP A 168 8.81 -2.08 5.89
C ASP A 168 8.85 -2.53 4.43
N GLN A 169 9.69 -1.90 3.60
CA GLN A 169 9.86 -2.26 2.19
C GLN A 169 10.37 -3.69 2.01
N PHE A 170 11.36 -4.10 2.81
CA PHE A 170 11.84 -5.48 2.79
C PHE A 170 10.75 -6.49 3.16
N ALA A 171 9.92 -6.20 4.17
CA ALA A 171 8.82 -7.08 4.54
C ALA A 171 7.78 -7.22 3.41
N ILE A 172 7.44 -6.11 2.73
CA ILE A 172 6.57 -6.11 1.55
C ILE A 172 7.17 -6.98 0.44
N SER A 173 8.43 -6.71 0.06
CA SER A 173 9.11 -7.47 -1.00
C SER A 173 9.19 -8.96 -0.68
N TYR A 174 9.46 -9.32 0.57
CA TYR A 174 9.49 -10.72 1.00
C TYR A 174 8.12 -11.40 0.87
N MET A 175 7.05 -10.74 1.29
CA MET A 175 5.69 -11.28 1.14
C MET A 175 5.27 -11.43 -0.33
N MET A 176 5.78 -10.56 -1.21
CA MET A 176 5.55 -10.62 -2.65
C MET A 176 6.30 -11.78 -3.34
N THR A 177 7.54 -12.07 -2.93
CA THR A 177 8.38 -13.08 -3.60
C THR A 177 8.27 -14.48 -3.01
N GLY A 178 7.96 -14.59 -1.71
CA GLY A 178 8.06 -15.86 -0.96
C GLY A 178 6.75 -16.44 -0.46
N GLY A 179 5.58 -15.90 -0.83
CA GLY A 179 4.31 -16.24 -0.17
C GLY A 179 3.09 -16.41 -1.08
N GLU A 180 1.93 -16.61 -0.44
CA GLU A 180 0.60 -16.78 -1.04
C GLU A 180 0.21 -15.64 -2.00
N MET A 181 0.80 -14.45 -1.81
CA MET A 181 0.48 -13.25 -2.59
C MET A 181 1.22 -13.15 -3.92
N ALA A 182 2.20 -14.02 -4.19
CA ALA A 182 2.95 -14.01 -5.46
C ALA A 182 2.03 -14.15 -6.69
N GLN A 183 0.92 -14.87 -6.54
CA GLN A 183 -0.06 -15.11 -7.61
C GLN A 183 -0.93 -13.87 -7.94
N LEU A 184 -1.02 -12.90 -7.04
CA LEU A 184 -1.83 -11.69 -7.22
C LEU A 184 -1.05 -10.55 -7.90
N GLY A 185 0.24 -10.75 -8.19
CA GLY A 185 1.07 -9.82 -8.94
C GLY A 185 1.02 -8.39 -8.38
N ASN A 186 0.96 -7.39 -9.26
CA ASN A 186 1.02 -5.98 -8.89
C ASN A 186 -0.12 -5.52 -7.96
N VAL A 187 -1.27 -6.19 -7.98
CA VAL A 187 -2.42 -5.84 -7.11
C VAL A 187 -2.08 -6.10 -5.64
N ALA A 188 -1.39 -7.20 -5.34
CA ALA A 188 -0.94 -7.48 -3.98
C ALA A 188 0.03 -6.43 -3.45
N ASN A 189 0.91 -5.88 -4.30
CA ASN A 189 1.84 -4.83 -3.89
C ASN A 189 1.10 -3.59 -3.40
N ASN A 190 0.02 -3.19 -4.08
CA ASN A 190 -0.76 -2.01 -3.70
C ASN A 190 -1.40 -2.19 -2.32
N PHE A 191 -2.00 -3.36 -2.08
CA PHE A 191 -2.60 -3.67 -0.77
C PHE A 191 -1.56 -3.73 0.34
N LEU A 192 -0.39 -4.31 0.08
CA LEU A 192 0.70 -4.36 1.05
C LEU A 192 1.28 -2.97 1.36
N LEU A 193 1.37 -2.09 0.37
CA LEU A 193 1.79 -0.70 0.57
C LEU A 193 0.79 0.07 1.43
N VAL A 194 -0.51 -0.10 1.18
CA VAL A 194 -1.57 0.49 2.02
C VAL A 194 -1.51 -0.09 3.44
N ALA A 195 -1.39 -1.41 3.58
CA ALA A 195 -1.27 -2.08 4.87
C ALA A 195 -0.06 -1.58 5.67
N ALA A 196 1.10 -1.42 5.05
CA ALA A 196 2.28 -0.85 5.70
C ALA A 196 2.14 0.65 5.98
N GLY A 197 1.41 1.37 5.13
CA GLY A 197 1.30 2.83 5.13
C GLY A 197 0.24 3.41 6.08
N VAL A 198 -0.85 2.70 6.36
CA VAL A 198 -1.99 3.22 7.13
C VAL A 198 -1.84 2.97 8.63
N VAL A 199 -1.85 4.01 9.46
CA VAL A 199 -1.83 3.88 10.93
C VAL A 199 -3.24 3.76 11.50
N ARG A 200 -4.19 4.51 10.94
CA ARG A 200 -5.56 4.64 11.46
C ARG A 200 -6.53 4.97 10.34
N ILE A 201 -7.74 4.46 10.40
CA ILE A 201 -8.87 4.76 9.49
C ILE A 201 -10.07 5.17 10.36
N GLY A 202 -10.44 6.45 10.35
CA GLY A 202 -11.46 6.96 11.26
C GLY A 202 -11.04 6.73 12.72
N GLU A 203 -11.88 6.06 13.52
CA GLU A 203 -11.52 5.74 14.92
C GLU A 203 -10.71 4.44 15.05
N ASP A 204 -10.66 3.61 14.01
CA ASP A 204 -9.98 2.31 14.06
C ASP A 204 -8.47 2.47 13.86
N ARG A 205 -7.69 2.07 14.87
CA ARG A 205 -6.24 2.12 14.86
C ARG A 205 -5.67 0.74 14.53
N LEU A 206 -4.84 0.70 13.49
CA LEU A 206 -4.17 -0.53 13.08
C LEU A 206 -3.00 -0.85 14.03
N PRO A 207 -2.64 -2.15 14.18
CA PRO A 207 -1.50 -2.56 14.97
C PRO A 207 -0.20 -1.83 14.58
N GLU A 208 0.56 -1.34 15.55
CA GLU A 208 1.82 -0.64 15.29
C GLU A 208 2.96 -1.61 14.99
N PHE A 209 3.85 -1.24 14.08
CA PHE A 209 5.04 -2.04 13.80
C PHE A 209 6.01 -2.01 14.99
N PRO A 210 6.62 -3.16 15.34
CA PRO A 210 7.61 -3.19 16.41
C PRO A 210 8.83 -2.33 16.04
N GLN A 211 9.21 -1.43 16.95
CA GLN A 211 10.42 -0.60 16.83
C GLN A 211 11.68 -1.47 16.91
N LYS A 212 11.64 -2.48 17.78
CA LYS A 212 12.65 -3.53 17.92
C LYS A 212 11.94 -4.86 17.77
N GLY A 213 12.46 -5.72 16.91
CA GLY A 213 11.84 -7.00 16.58
C GLY A 213 12.49 -7.63 15.37
N THR A 214 12.14 -8.88 15.12
CA THR A 214 12.57 -9.64 13.94
C THR A 214 11.80 -9.21 12.70
N ASP A 215 12.27 -9.63 11.53
CA ASP A 215 11.50 -9.40 10.29
C ASP A 215 10.24 -10.28 10.24
N GLU A 216 10.23 -11.41 10.95
CA GLU A 216 9.03 -12.24 11.15
C GLU A 216 7.94 -11.50 11.92
N ASP A 217 8.30 -10.81 13.01
CA ASP A 217 7.35 -10.00 13.78
C ASP A 217 6.69 -8.93 12.91
N ARG A 218 7.50 -8.28 12.05
CA ARG A 218 7.01 -7.26 11.11
C ARG A 218 6.09 -7.84 10.06
N ARG A 219 6.41 -9.00 9.48
CA ARG A 219 5.54 -9.68 8.51
C ARG A 219 4.23 -10.12 9.14
N ARG A 220 4.25 -10.61 10.38
CA ARG A 220 3.04 -10.96 11.14
C ARG A 220 2.13 -9.75 11.32
N VAL A 221 2.69 -8.62 11.76
CA VAL A 221 1.94 -7.36 11.89
C VAL A 221 1.43 -6.86 10.53
N LEU A 222 2.23 -6.95 9.48
CA LEU A 222 1.80 -6.56 8.13
C LEU A 222 0.62 -7.41 7.63
N LYS A 223 0.64 -8.73 7.88
CA LYS A 223 -0.48 -9.63 7.55
C LYS A 223 -1.74 -9.25 8.33
N GLU A 224 -1.65 -9.02 9.64
CA GLU A 224 -2.80 -8.61 10.45
C GLU A 224 -3.39 -7.27 9.97
N ARG A 225 -2.54 -6.31 9.62
CA ARG A 225 -2.97 -5.01 9.07
C ARG A 225 -3.64 -5.18 7.71
N LEU A 226 -3.11 -6.06 6.86
CA LEU A 226 -3.68 -6.38 5.56
C LEU A 226 -5.08 -6.97 5.71
N ASP A 227 -5.26 -7.95 6.60
CA ASP A 227 -6.57 -8.57 6.85
C ASP A 227 -7.62 -7.53 7.27
N ARG A 228 -7.22 -6.53 8.07
CA ARG A 228 -8.09 -5.41 8.46
C ARG A 228 -8.38 -4.43 7.33
N ILE A 229 -7.50 -4.27 6.36
CA ILE A 229 -7.70 -3.34 5.24
C ILE A 229 -8.58 -3.98 4.16
N LEU A 230 -8.48 -5.29 3.95
CA LEU A 230 -9.23 -6.00 2.92
C LEU A 230 -10.75 -6.09 3.20
N VAL A 231 -11.23 -5.64 4.36
CA VAL A 231 -12.67 -5.54 4.65
C VAL A 231 -13.32 -4.29 4.04
N TYR A 232 -12.53 -3.29 3.66
CA TYR A 232 -13.04 -2.04 3.07
C TYR A 232 -13.34 -2.21 1.57
N PRO A 233 -14.25 -1.41 0.99
CA PRO A 233 -14.51 -1.41 -0.44
C PRO A 233 -13.23 -1.15 -1.25
N TYR A 234 -13.09 -1.81 -2.41
CA TYR A 234 -11.89 -1.73 -3.24
C TYR A 234 -11.55 -0.29 -3.64
N GLU A 235 -12.55 0.53 -3.95
CA GLU A 235 -12.43 1.95 -4.30
C GLU A 235 -11.80 2.75 -3.16
N MET A 236 -12.19 2.44 -1.91
CA MET A 236 -11.64 3.09 -0.73
C MET A 236 -10.19 2.68 -0.48
N ILE A 237 -9.85 1.39 -0.69
CA ILE A 237 -8.47 0.91 -0.60
C ILE A 237 -7.61 1.55 -1.69
N TRP A 238 -8.15 1.70 -2.90
CA TRP A 238 -7.47 2.37 -4.01
C TRP A 238 -7.20 3.84 -3.69
N ASP A 239 -8.19 4.56 -3.15
CA ASP A 239 -8.01 5.94 -2.66
C ASP A 239 -6.93 6.03 -1.58
N MET A 240 -6.87 5.08 -0.65
CA MET A 240 -5.80 5.01 0.35
C MET A 240 -4.43 4.82 -0.30
N TYR A 241 -4.33 3.95 -1.30
CA TYR A 241 -3.08 3.69 -2.04
C TYR A 241 -2.58 4.96 -2.73
N VAL A 242 -3.45 5.61 -3.51
CA VAL A 242 -3.10 6.84 -4.24
C VAL A 242 -2.70 7.96 -3.27
N ASN A 243 -3.46 8.15 -2.18
CA ASN A 243 -3.13 9.14 -1.16
C ASN A 243 -1.81 8.84 -0.45
N HIS A 244 -1.51 7.55 -0.20
CA HIS A 244 -0.24 7.14 0.39
C HIS A 244 0.95 7.44 -0.53
N LEU A 245 0.86 7.10 -1.81
CA LEU A 245 1.91 7.42 -2.80
C LEU A 245 2.16 8.93 -2.86
N TRP A 246 1.09 9.72 -2.91
CA TRP A 246 1.18 11.17 -2.91
C TRP A 246 1.82 11.71 -1.63
N PHE A 247 1.45 11.17 -0.47
CA PHE A 247 2.09 11.51 0.81
C PHE A 247 3.60 11.20 0.83
N GLN A 248 4.02 10.03 0.33
CA GLN A 248 5.46 9.70 0.20
C GLN A 248 6.18 10.70 -0.71
N ALA A 249 5.56 11.10 -1.80
CA ALA A 249 6.13 12.09 -2.71
C ALA A 249 6.27 13.46 -2.05
N ARG A 250 5.29 13.90 -1.26
CA ARG A 250 5.39 15.14 -0.47
C ARG A 250 6.52 15.10 0.52
N ILE A 251 6.73 13.97 1.21
CA ILE A 251 7.87 13.78 2.11
C ILE A 251 9.18 14.00 1.34
N ARG A 252 9.32 13.36 0.16
CA ARG A 252 10.52 13.50 -0.67
C ARG A 252 10.73 14.94 -1.12
N LEU A 253 9.68 15.65 -1.51
CA LEU A 253 9.77 17.07 -1.88
C LEU A 253 10.17 17.94 -0.68
N ALA A 254 9.61 17.70 0.50
CA ALA A 254 10.01 18.43 1.71
C ALA A 254 11.48 18.15 2.10
N LEU A 255 11.96 16.92 1.89
CA LEU A 255 13.32 16.50 2.24
C LEU A 255 14.36 16.79 1.16
N TYR A 256 14.01 16.85 -0.12
CA TYR A 256 14.99 16.91 -1.23
C TYR A 256 14.62 17.90 -2.34
N GLY A 257 13.48 18.60 -2.20
CA GLY A 257 13.03 19.65 -3.12
C GLY A 257 13.99 20.84 -3.16
N LYS A 258 13.73 21.79 -4.07
CA LYS A 258 14.58 22.98 -4.26
C LYS A 258 14.76 23.77 -2.96
N ASP A 259 13.72 23.82 -2.13
CA ASP A 259 13.71 24.53 -0.85
C ASP A 259 14.09 23.62 0.34
N SER A 260 14.63 22.43 0.08
CA SER A 260 15.00 21.50 1.13
C SER A 260 16.16 22.04 1.98
N PRO A 261 16.07 21.96 3.32
CA PRO A 261 17.18 22.30 4.21
C PRO A 261 18.39 21.37 4.02
N PHE A 262 18.22 20.20 3.40
CA PHE A 262 19.30 19.25 3.13
C PHE A 262 20.06 19.54 1.83
N ARG A 263 19.48 20.29 0.89
CA ARG A 263 20.19 20.71 -0.33
C ARG A 263 21.23 21.79 -0.06
N SER A 264 20.91 22.76 0.81
CA SER A 264 21.83 23.86 1.15
C SER A 264 23.05 23.39 1.95
N MET A 265 22.94 22.25 2.65
CA MET A 265 24.06 21.63 3.37
C MET A 265 25.05 20.90 2.45
N ALA A 266 24.62 20.41 1.28
CA ALA A 266 25.50 19.72 0.34
C ALA A 266 26.27 20.67 -0.60
N ALA A 267 25.94 21.97 -0.59
CA ALA A 267 26.58 23.01 -1.39
C ALA A 267 27.70 23.78 -0.65
N LYS A 268 28.10 23.30 0.54
CA LYS A 268 29.23 23.80 1.32
C LYS A 268 30.29 22.72 1.45
#